data_AF-A0A8B6CNS0-F1
#
_entry.id   AF-A0A8B6CNS0-F1
#
_cell.length_a   1.000
_cell.length_b   1.000
_cell.length_c   1.000
_cell.angle_alpha   90.00
_cell.angle_beta   90.00
_cell.angle_gamma   90.00
#
_symmetry.space_group_name_H-M   'P 1'
#
loop_
_entity.id
_entity.type
_entity.pdbx_description
1 polymer ?
#
loop_
_entity_poly.entity_id
_entity_poly.type
_entity_poly.pdbx_seq_one_letter_code
_entity_poly.pdbx_strand_id
1 'polypeptide(L)'
;MTVDNMKKKALDTSSEGSDNGKVELKRTITLFNGVAIIVGSIVGSGIFVSPKGVLAEAGSFGAALVIWIMCGFLSLIGALCYAELGTTITRSGGDYAYILDAFGPCLAFLQLWVNLIIIRPTAQAVVSLTFAYYVLQPGFETCDPPKIAVRFLAAICISILTFINVFSVRAATRIQDVFTVAKILALIIITLTGFVMIGQGETEYFTFENTNPDVGKMSLALYSGLFAYAGWNFLNFVTEEMIDPYKNLPRAIYISIPIVSFVYVMANVAYMTIISPREMLESNAVAVTFGDKVFGVMAWIVPVFVSLSTFGGVNGLLFTSGRLFFVGAREGHLPDFLSMIQVNRRTPMPAMLFTV
;
A
#
# COMPACT_ATOMS: atom_id res chain seq x y z
N MET A 1 48.54 -13.27 -29.22
CA MET A 1 47.13 -13.02 -28.86
C MET A 1 46.40 -14.35 -28.94
N THR A 2 46.03 -14.88 -27.79
CA THR A 2 45.50 -16.23 -27.58
C THR A 2 44.09 -16.41 -28.13
N VAL A 3 43.77 -17.66 -28.48
CA VAL A 3 42.50 -18.16 -29.05
C VAL A 3 41.25 -17.76 -28.25
N ASP A 4 41.40 -17.39 -26.97
CA ASP A 4 40.33 -16.85 -26.12
C ASP A 4 39.79 -15.49 -26.59
N ASN A 5 40.60 -14.66 -27.25
CA ASN A 5 40.12 -13.38 -27.80
C ASN A 5 39.26 -13.55 -29.06
N MET A 6 39.34 -14.69 -29.76
CA MET A 6 38.43 -15.01 -30.86
C MET A 6 37.10 -15.57 -30.35
N LYS A 7 37.09 -16.35 -29.27
CA LYS A 7 35.85 -16.79 -28.61
C LYS A 7 35.07 -15.63 -27.98
N LYS A 8 35.77 -14.64 -27.41
CA LYS A 8 35.12 -13.44 -26.87
C LYS A 8 34.49 -12.58 -27.96
N LYS A 9 35.12 -12.50 -29.13
CA LYS A 9 34.57 -11.75 -30.27
C LYS A 9 33.45 -12.50 -31.02
N ALA A 10 33.43 -13.84 -30.95
CA ALA A 10 32.36 -14.68 -31.52
C ALA A 10 31.11 -14.79 -30.63
N LEU A 11 31.20 -14.51 -29.32
CA LEU A 11 30.03 -14.39 -28.44
C LEU A 11 29.34 -13.02 -28.53
N ASP A 12 30.01 -11.99 -29.05
CA ASP A 12 29.46 -10.64 -29.24
C ASP A 12 28.81 -10.42 -30.62
N THR A 13 28.74 -11.44 -31.48
CA THR A 13 28.22 -11.32 -32.87
C THR A 13 27.05 -12.26 -33.21
N SER A 14 26.41 -12.89 -32.23
CA SER A 14 25.26 -13.79 -32.45
C SER A 14 23.96 -13.32 -31.77
N SER A 15 23.67 -12.02 -31.83
CA SER A 15 22.35 -11.46 -31.48
C SER A 15 21.79 -10.48 -32.52
N GLU A 16 22.22 -10.58 -33.79
CA GLU A 16 21.44 -10.05 -34.91
C GLU A 16 20.51 -11.17 -35.43
N GLY A 17 19.44 -11.41 -34.67
CA GLY A 17 18.42 -12.42 -34.98
C GLY A 17 17.02 -11.84 -34.77
N SER A 18 16.36 -11.53 -35.89
CA SER A 18 14.93 -11.23 -36.06
C SER A 18 14.31 -10.20 -35.09
N ASP A 19 14.24 -8.96 -35.55
CA ASP A 19 13.33 -7.93 -35.03
C ASP A 19 11.87 -8.31 -35.36
N ASN A 20 11.33 -9.25 -34.60
CA ASN A 20 9.88 -9.30 -34.39
C ASN A 20 9.58 -8.11 -33.48
N GLY A 21 9.01 -7.03 -34.04
CA GLY A 21 8.75 -5.74 -33.40
C GLY A 21 7.79 -5.77 -32.20
N LYS A 22 8.03 -6.64 -31.22
CA LYS A 22 7.44 -6.59 -29.89
C LYS A 22 8.29 -5.65 -29.06
N VAL A 23 7.75 -4.48 -28.80
CA VAL A 23 8.32 -3.54 -27.83
C VAL A 23 8.24 -4.19 -26.45
N GLU A 24 9.35 -4.77 -25.98
CA GLU A 24 9.45 -5.35 -24.63
C GLU A 24 9.86 -4.30 -23.60
N LEU A 25 9.30 -4.39 -22.39
CA LEU A 25 9.69 -3.53 -21.27
C LEU A 25 11.13 -3.85 -20.83
N LYS A 26 11.93 -2.82 -20.57
CA LYS A 26 13.32 -2.99 -20.15
C LYS A 26 13.39 -3.53 -18.71
N ARG A 27 14.01 -4.68 -18.52
CA ARG A 27 14.29 -5.26 -17.19
C ARG A 27 15.29 -4.40 -16.42
N THR A 28 14.82 -3.64 -15.44
CA THR A 28 15.65 -2.72 -14.63
C THR A 28 15.44 -2.86 -13.12
N ILE A 29 14.37 -3.55 -12.69
CA ILE A 29 14.03 -3.68 -11.28
C ILE A 29 14.88 -4.79 -10.66
N THR A 30 15.74 -4.42 -9.71
CA THR A 30 16.57 -5.33 -8.91
C THR A 30 15.80 -5.89 -7.71
N LEU A 31 16.35 -6.89 -7.02
CA LEU A 31 15.78 -7.43 -5.77
C LEU A 31 15.55 -6.33 -4.72
N PHE A 32 16.52 -5.44 -4.53
CA PHE A 32 16.41 -4.34 -3.56
C PHE A 32 15.27 -3.38 -3.94
N ASN A 33 15.16 -3.04 -5.23
CA ASN A 33 14.06 -2.22 -5.73
C ASN A 33 12.72 -2.94 -5.51
N GLY A 34 12.65 -4.26 -5.72
CA GLY A 34 11.45 -5.06 -5.46
C GLY A 34 11.02 -5.06 -3.99
N VAL A 35 11.97 -5.24 -3.05
CA VAL A 35 11.70 -5.12 -1.60
C VAL A 35 11.21 -3.73 -1.26
N ALA A 36 11.88 -2.68 -1.75
CA ALA A 36 11.49 -1.29 -1.51
C ALA A 36 10.09 -0.98 -2.07
N ILE A 37 9.74 -1.52 -3.24
CA ILE A 37 8.41 -1.40 -3.83
C ILE A 37 7.36 -2.08 -2.96
N ILE A 38 7.58 -3.33 -2.51
CA ILE A 38 6.59 -4.02 -1.66
C ILE A 38 6.45 -3.30 -0.32
N VAL A 39 7.55 -3.05 0.39
CA VAL A 39 7.51 -2.36 1.67
C VAL A 39 6.84 -1.00 1.51
N GLY A 40 7.22 -0.23 0.49
CA GLY A 40 6.61 1.05 0.17
C GLY A 40 5.16 0.96 -0.30
N SER A 41 4.68 -0.17 -0.78
CA SER A 41 3.28 -0.31 -1.21
C SER A 41 2.38 -0.77 -0.07
N ILE A 42 2.86 -1.69 0.76
CA ILE A 42 2.12 -2.17 1.94
C ILE A 42 2.13 -1.11 3.03
N VAL A 43 3.30 -0.52 3.32
CA VAL A 43 3.44 0.55 4.30
C VAL A 43 2.76 1.80 3.75
N GLY A 44 1.53 2.01 4.21
CA GLY A 44 0.70 3.14 3.84
C GLY A 44 -0.07 3.69 5.04
N SER A 45 -1.26 4.19 4.77
CA SER A 45 -2.14 4.76 5.79
C SER A 45 -2.84 3.72 6.67
N GLY A 46 -2.88 2.46 6.25
CA GLY A 46 -3.66 1.41 6.93
C GLY A 46 -3.26 1.21 8.39
N ILE A 47 -1.97 1.25 8.71
CA ILE A 47 -1.47 1.12 10.09
C ILE A 47 -1.93 2.25 11.02
N PHE A 48 -2.36 3.39 10.49
CA PHE A 48 -2.87 4.53 11.26
C PHE A 48 -4.38 4.46 11.50
N VAL A 49 -5.11 3.61 10.77
CA VAL A 49 -6.57 3.46 10.86
C VAL A 49 -6.96 2.13 11.50
N SER A 50 -6.33 1.05 11.04
CA SER A 50 -6.67 -0.32 11.40
C SER A 50 -6.56 -0.66 12.89
N PRO A 51 -5.64 -0.11 13.70
CA PRO A 51 -5.56 -0.46 15.13
C PRO A 51 -6.88 -0.29 15.88
N LYS A 52 -7.60 0.82 15.64
CA LYS A 52 -8.93 1.07 16.22
C LYS A 52 -9.95 0.03 15.79
N GLY A 53 -10.01 -0.28 14.49
CA GLY A 53 -10.96 -1.25 13.94
C GLY A 53 -10.68 -2.68 14.43
N VAL A 54 -9.42 -3.09 14.47
CA VAL A 54 -9.01 -4.39 15.02
C VAL A 54 -9.39 -4.49 16.49
N LEU A 55 -9.11 -3.46 17.30
CA LEU A 55 -9.44 -3.47 18.72
C LEU A 55 -10.95 -3.49 18.98
N ALA A 56 -11.72 -2.70 18.24
CA ALA A 56 -13.18 -2.60 18.41
C ALA A 56 -13.85 -3.97 18.28
N GLU A 57 -13.35 -4.79 17.36
CA GLU A 57 -13.90 -6.11 17.06
C GLU A 57 -13.22 -7.22 17.89
N ALA A 58 -11.91 -7.14 18.16
CA ALA A 58 -11.19 -8.14 18.96
C ALA A 58 -11.49 -8.04 20.47
N GLY A 59 -11.78 -6.84 20.97
CA GLY A 59 -12.14 -6.56 22.37
C GLY A 59 -10.95 -6.38 23.32
N SER A 60 -9.83 -7.06 23.09
CA SER A 60 -8.62 -6.98 23.93
C SER A 60 -7.35 -6.69 23.12
N PHE A 61 -6.34 -6.11 23.77
CA PHE A 61 -5.03 -5.87 23.14
C PHE A 61 -4.29 -7.18 22.84
N GLY A 62 -4.37 -8.18 23.72
CA GLY A 62 -3.80 -9.50 23.45
C GLY A 62 -4.36 -10.14 22.18
N ALA A 63 -5.69 -10.14 22.02
CA ALA A 63 -6.33 -10.66 20.81
C ALA A 63 -6.00 -9.83 19.57
N ALA A 64 -5.97 -8.51 19.67
CA ALA A 64 -5.59 -7.62 18.56
C ALA A 64 -4.18 -7.94 18.04
N LEU A 65 -3.19 -8.17 18.92
CA LEU A 65 -1.83 -8.55 18.51
C LEU A 65 -1.78 -9.88 17.77
N VAL A 66 -2.54 -10.89 18.23
CA VAL A 66 -2.66 -12.19 17.54
C VAL A 66 -3.22 -11.98 16.12
N ILE A 67 -4.22 -11.12 15.97
CA ILE A 67 -4.82 -10.80 14.67
C ILE A 67 -3.81 -10.12 13.74
N TRP A 68 -2.99 -9.20 14.25
CA TRP A 68 -1.92 -8.57 13.45
C TRP A 68 -0.88 -9.58 12.95
N ILE A 69 -0.49 -10.54 13.79
CA ILE A 69 0.42 -11.63 13.40
C ILE A 69 -0.23 -12.54 12.37
N MET A 70 -1.49 -12.94 12.59
CA MET A 70 -2.28 -13.74 11.67
C MET A 70 -2.43 -13.07 10.30
N CYS A 71 -2.71 -11.77 10.26
CA CYS A 71 -2.82 -11.02 9.01
C CYS A 71 -1.51 -11.01 8.22
N GLY A 72 -0.37 -10.84 8.89
CA GLY A 72 0.96 -10.90 8.27
C GLY A 72 1.25 -12.28 7.68
N PHE A 73 0.93 -13.34 8.44
CA PHE A 73 1.09 -14.72 7.98
C PHE A 73 0.18 -15.06 6.77
N LEU A 74 -1.10 -14.69 6.83
CA LEU A 74 -2.04 -14.88 5.72
C LEU A 74 -1.61 -14.11 4.47
N SER A 75 -1.11 -12.89 4.65
CA SER A 75 -0.60 -12.06 3.54
C SER A 75 0.64 -12.68 2.91
N LEU A 76 1.52 -13.31 3.71
CA LEU A 76 2.68 -14.04 3.20
C LEU A 76 2.26 -15.23 2.33
N ILE A 77 1.33 -16.06 2.82
CA ILE A 77 0.82 -17.20 2.04
C ILE A 77 0.19 -16.71 0.74
N GLY A 78 -0.69 -15.71 0.80
CA GLY A 78 -1.34 -15.15 -0.38
C GLY A 78 -0.34 -14.60 -1.40
N ALA A 79 0.68 -13.88 -0.93
CA ALA A 79 1.72 -13.35 -1.81
C ALA A 79 2.56 -14.44 -2.48
N LEU A 80 2.83 -15.56 -1.80
CA LEU A 80 3.57 -16.67 -2.39
C LEU A 80 2.77 -17.39 -3.49
N CYS A 81 1.48 -17.62 -3.29
CA CYS A 81 0.60 -18.13 -4.34
C CYS A 81 0.60 -17.20 -5.56
N TYR A 82 0.55 -15.89 -5.32
CA TYR A 82 0.62 -14.89 -6.38
C TYR A 82 2.00 -14.82 -7.06
N ALA A 83 3.08 -15.08 -6.34
CA ALA A 83 4.42 -15.14 -6.91
C ALA A 83 4.54 -16.28 -7.93
N GLU A 84 3.97 -17.45 -7.61
CA GLU A 84 3.91 -18.58 -8.54
C GLU A 84 3.15 -18.20 -9.82
N LEU A 85 1.97 -17.59 -9.67
CA LEU A 85 1.19 -17.08 -10.80
C LEU A 85 1.98 -16.04 -11.63
N GLY A 86 2.65 -15.08 -10.98
CA GLY A 86 3.43 -14.04 -11.67
C GLY A 86 4.67 -14.56 -12.39
N THR A 87 5.23 -15.69 -11.94
CA THR A 87 6.32 -16.37 -12.65
C THR A 87 5.84 -17.29 -13.78
N THR A 88 4.59 -17.74 -13.71
CA THR A 88 3.99 -18.63 -14.72
C THR A 88 3.38 -17.82 -15.87
N ILE A 89 2.63 -16.77 -15.53
CA ILE A 89 1.94 -15.89 -16.47
C ILE A 89 2.66 -14.54 -16.46
N THR A 90 3.69 -14.41 -17.30
CA THR A 90 4.46 -13.17 -17.44
C THR A 90 3.76 -12.19 -18.38
N ARG A 91 2.55 -11.74 -17.99
CA ARG A 91 1.82 -10.66 -18.66
C ARG A 91 1.59 -9.50 -17.70
N SER A 92 1.78 -8.27 -18.17
CA SER A 92 1.41 -7.08 -17.42
C SER A 92 -0.11 -7.00 -17.23
N GLY A 93 -0.56 -6.63 -16.02
CA GLY A 93 -1.98 -6.57 -15.65
C GLY A 93 -2.33 -7.24 -14.32
N GLY A 94 -1.37 -7.98 -13.72
CA GLY A 94 -1.53 -8.59 -12.39
C GLY A 94 -2.77 -9.48 -12.31
N ASP A 95 -3.59 -9.26 -11.29
CA ASP A 95 -4.81 -10.03 -11.00
C ASP A 95 -5.73 -10.19 -12.22
N TYR A 96 -5.87 -9.15 -13.05
CA TYR A 96 -6.71 -9.16 -14.24
C TYR A 96 -6.17 -10.13 -15.31
N ALA A 97 -4.85 -10.11 -15.54
CA ALA A 97 -4.21 -10.97 -16.53
C ALA A 97 -4.31 -12.45 -16.14
N TYR A 98 -4.21 -12.75 -14.84
CA TYR A 98 -4.33 -14.13 -14.33
C TYR A 98 -5.73 -14.70 -14.53
N ILE A 99 -6.77 -13.90 -14.24
CA ILE A 99 -8.16 -14.33 -14.43
C ILE A 99 -8.48 -14.47 -15.91
N LEU A 100 -7.95 -13.57 -16.75
CA LEU A 100 -8.13 -13.63 -18.20
C LEU A 100 -7.57 -14.93 -18.78
N ASP A 101 -6.39 -15.35 -18.33
CA ASP A 101 -5.73 -16.57 -18.82
C ASP A 101 -6.41 -17.85 -18.30
N ALA A 102 -6.80 -17.88 -17.02
CA ALA A 102 -7.38 -19.07 -16.40
C ALA A 102 -8.87 -19.28 -16.68
N PHE A 103 -9.65 -18.20 -16.72
CA PHE A 103 -11.13 -18.25 -16.72
C PHE A 103 -11.78 -17.52 -17.91
N GLY A 104 -10.98 -16.81 -18.72
CA GLY A 104 -11.44 -16.13 -19.92
C GLY A 104 -12.00 -14.72 -19.70
N PRO A 105 -12.54 -14.11 -20.78
CA PRO A 105 -12.82 -12.67 -20.84
C PRO A 105 -13.91 -12.18 -19.89
N CYS A 106 -14.97 -12.97 -19.71
CA CYS A 106 -16.14 -12.57 -18.91
C CYS A 106 -15.78 -12.36 -17.42
N LEU A 107 -15.05 -13.31 -16.83
CA LEU A 107 -14.64 -13.20 -15.42
C LEU A 107 -13.53 -12.15 -15.23
N ALA A 108 -12.66 -11.97 -16.23
CA ALA A 108 -11.68 -10.88 -16.24
C ALA A 108 -12.37 -9.50 -16.27
N PHE A 109 -13.41 -9.33 -17.10
CA PHE A 109 -14.22 -8.12 -17.12
C PHE A 109 -14.91 -7.88 -15.77
N LEU A 110 -15.49 -8.90 -15.15
CA LEU A 110 -16.14 -8.75 -13.84
C LEU A 110 -15.14 -8.29 -12.76
N GLN A 111 -13.93 -8.86 -12.74
CA GLN A 111 -12.90 -8.43 -11.81
C GLN A 111 -12.47 -6.98 -12.06
N LEU A 112 -12.32 -6.59 -13.33
CA LEU A 112 -11.98 -5.21 -13.72
C LEU A 112 -13.09 -4.24 -13.30
N TRP A 113 -14.34 -4.62 -13.51
CA TRP A 113 -15.53 -3.84 -13.15
C TRP A 113 -15.63 -3.60 -11.63
N VAL A 114 -15.43 -4.66 -10.82
CA VAL A 114 -15.42 -4.55 -9.36
C VAL A 114 -14.25 -3.69 -8.87
N ASN A 115 -13.08 -3.80 -9.50
CA ASN A 115 -11.96 -2.91 -9.21
C ASN A 115 -12.30 -1.45 -9.47
N LEU A 116 -12.97 -1.21 -10.60
CA LEU A 116 -13.28 0.13 -11.10
C LEU A 116 -14.34 0.83 -10.26
N ILE A 117 -15.40 0.15 -9.84
CA ILE A 117 -16.51 0.78 -9.10
C ILE A 117 -16.31 0.70 -7.58
N ILE A 118 -15.76 -0.39 -7.07
CA ILE A 118 -15.77 -0.68 -5.63
C ILE A 118 -14.38 -0.51 -5.03
N ILE A 119 -13.41 -1.31 -5.48
CA ILE A 119 -12.14 -1.45 -4.74
C ILE A 119 -11.32 -0.15 -4.80
N ARG A 120 -11.07 0.40 -5.99
CA ARG A 120 -10.20 1.57 -6.15
C ARG A 120 -10.80 2.85 -5.55
N PRO A 121 -12.08 3.21 -5.82
CA PRO A 121 -12.66 4.42 -5.25
C PRO A 121 -12.77 4.34 -3.73
N THR A 122 -13.19 3.19 -3.18
CA THR A 122 -13.33 3.02 -1.73
C THR A 122 -11.98 3.11 -1.02
N ALA A 123 -10.92 2.50 -1.57
CA ALA A 123 -9.58 2.63 -1.01
C ALA A 123 -9.12 4.09 -0.98
N GLN A 124 -9.28 4.84 -2.08
CA GLN A 124 -8.93 6.26 -2.13
C GLN A 124 -9.74 7.10 -1.14
N ALA A 125 -11.04 6.82 -0.99
CA ALA A 125 -11.91 7.49 -0.04
C ALA A 125 -11.47 7.26 1.42
N VAL A 126 -11.15 6.01 1.79
CA VAL A 126 -10.68 5.70 3.16
C VAL A 126 -9.37 6.40 3.46
N VAL A 127 -8.40 6.36 2.54
CA VAL A 127 -7.10 7.01 2.75
C VAL A 127 -7.22 8.54 2.81
N SER A 128 -8.04 9.16 1.96
CA SER A 128 -8.26 10.61 1.96
C SER A 128 -9.04 11.11 3.20
N LEU A 129 -10.00 10.32 3.69
CA LEU A 129 -10.66 10.60 4.97
C LEU A 129 -9.67 10.51 6.13
N THR A 130 -8.76 9.54 6.09
CA THR A 130 -7.67 9.43 7.08
C THR A 130 -6.80 10.67 7.06
N PHE A 131 -6.36 11.12 5.88
CA PHE A 131 -5.64 12.39 5.73
C PHE A 131 -6.39 13.55 6.39
N ALA A 132 -7.69 13.69 6.12
CA ALA A 132 -8.48 14.79 6.65
C ALA A 132 -8.62 14.74 8.19
N TYR A 133 -8.84 13.56 8.78
CA TYR A 133 -8.86 13.42 10.23
C TYR A 133 -7.52 13.79 10.86
N TYR A 134 -6.40 13.32 10.30
CA TYR A 134 -5.07 13.60 10.83
C TYR A 134 -4.64 15.07 10.71
N VAL A 135 -5.10 15.78 9.68
CA VAL A 135 -4.86 17.23 9.54
C VAL A 135 -5.71 18.03 10.52
N LEU A 136 -6.96 17.63 10.73
CA LEU A 136 -7.92 18.40 11.55
C LEU A 136 -7.80 18.09 13.04
N GLN A 137 -7.42 16.87 13.44
CA GLN A 137 -7.40 16.46 14.85
C GLN A 137 -6.66 17.44 15.79
N PRO A 138 -5.48 17.99 15.44
CA PRO A 138 -4.78 18.94 16.31
C PRO A 138 -5.54 20.25 16.55
N GLY A 139 -6.46 20.63 15.66
CA GLY A 139 -7.32 21.81 15.83
C GLY A 139 -8.58 21.55 16.66
N PHE A 140 -8.88 20.28 16.96
CA PHE A 140 -10.06 19.84 17.69
C PHE A 140 -9.64 18.83 18.78
N GLU A 141 -8.86 19.29 19.75
CA GLU A 141 -8.27 18.41 20.79
C GLU A 141 -9.33 17.72 21.67
N THR A 142 -10.41 18.42 22.01
CA THR A 142 -11.44 17.94 22.96
C THR A 142 -12.73 17.46 22.30
N CYS A 143 -12.85 17.58 20.99
CA CYS A 143 -14.08 17.25 20.27
C CYS A 143 -13.80 16.66 18.89
N ASP A 144 -14.78 15.97 18.32
CA ASP A 144 -14.63 15.44 16.98
C ASP A 144 -14.69 16.57 15.93
N PRO A 145 -13.79 16.57 14.93
CA PRO A 145 -13.86 17.52 13.83
C PRO A 145 -15.20 17.37 13.08
N PRO A 146 -15.85 18.47 12.66
CA PRO A 146 -17.12 18.40 11.95
C PRO A 146 -17.02 17.51 10.71
N LYS A 147 -17.94 16.52 10.59
CA LYS A 147 -17.95 15.54 9.49
C LYS A 147 -17.93 16.18 8.10
N ILE A 148 -18.54 17.37 7.96
CA ILE A 148 -18.56 18.12 6.70
C ILE A 148 -17.17 18.65 6.34
N ALA A 149 -16.40 19.14 7.31
CA ALA A 149 -15.05 19.64 7.10
C ALA A 149 -14.10 18.50 6.71
N VAL A 150 -14.21 17.35 7.38
CA VAL A 150 -13.44 16.14 7.05
C VAL A 150 -13.71 15.70 5.60
N ARG A 151 -14.99 15.61 5.21
CA ARG A 151 -15.37 15.22 3.83
C ARG A 151 -14.87 16.22 2.79
N PHE A 152 -14.99 17.52 3.06
CA PHE A 152 -14.57 18.55 2.12
C PHE A 152 -13.03 18.56 1.95
N LEU A 153 -12.29 18.41 3.05
CA LEU A 153 -10.84 18.32 3.01
C LEU A 153 -10.35 17.04 2.31
N ALA A 154 -11.01 15.91 2.53
CA ALA A 154 -10.74 14.66 1.81
C ALA A 154 -10.97 14.81 0.30
N ALA A 155 -12.09 15.45 -0.10
CA ALA A 155 -12.39 15.73 -1.50
C ALA A 155 -11.37 16.67 -2.15
N ILE A 156 -10.91 17.70 -1.41
CA ILE A 156 -9.82 18.59 -1.86
C ILE A 156 -8.53 17.80 -2.07
N CYS A 157 -8.18 16.90 -1.14
CA CYS A 157 -6.99 16.06 -1.23
C CYS A 157 -6.99 15.21 -2.52
N ILE A 158 -8.08 14.49 -2.79
CA ILE A 158 -8.23 13.70 -4.02
C ILE A 158 -8.17 14.61 -5.25
N SER A 159 -8.90 15.73 -5.25
CA SER A 159 -8.95 16.65 -6.40
C SER A 159 -7.58 17.23 -6.76
N ILE A 160 -6.82 17.67 -5.76
CA ILE A 160 -5.46 18.20 -5.94
C ILE A 160 -4.53 17.12 -6.50
N LEU A 161 -4.55 15.91 -5.91
CA LEU A 161 -3.70 14.83 -6.35
C LEU A 161 -4.03 14.35 -7.76
N THR A 162 -5.31 14.28 -8.10
CA THR A 162 -5.73 13.96 -9.47
C THR A 162 -5.28 15.03 -10.44
N PHE A 163 -5.44 16.31 -10.09
CA PHE A 163 -4.93 17.40 -10.91
C PHE A 163 -3.41 17.26 -11.15
N ILE A 164 -2.63 16.99 -10.10
CA ILE A 164 -1.18 16.78 -10.22
C ILE A 164 -0.85 15.59 -11.13
N ASN A 165 -1.54 14.45 -10.97
CA ASN A 165 -1.31 13.25 -11.77
C ASN A 165 -1.69 13.45 -13.24
N VAL A 166 -2.75 14.19 -13.52
CA VAL A 166 -3.16 14.57 -14.89
C VAL A 166 -2.17 15.57 -15.50
N PHE A 167 -1.65 16.50 -14.70
CA PHE A 167 -0.76 17.57 -15.15
C PHE A 167 0.68 17.07 -15.40
N SER A 168 1.25 16.25 -14.52
CA SER A 168 2.64 15.78 -14.67
C SER A 168 2.92 14.50 -13.89
N VAL A 169 3.17 13.42 -14.64
CA VAL A 169 3.63 12.14 -14.07
C VAL A 169 4.93 12.33 -13.29
N ARG A 170 5.89 13.12 -13.80
CA ARG A 170 7.18 13.33 -13.13
C ARG A 170 7.04 14.05 -11.79
N ALA A 171 6.08 14.96 -11.68
CA ALA A 171 5.79 15.62 -10.41
C ALA A 171 5.16 14.63 -9.43
N ALA A 172 4.16 13.86 -9.88
CA ALA A 172 3.51 12.83 -9.06
C ALA A 172 4.51 11.78 -8.53
N THR A 173 5.47 11.34 -9.35
CA THR A 173 6.50 10.38 -8.91
C THR A 173 7.47 10.98 -7.90
N ARG A 174 7.96 12.22 -8.12
CA ARG A 174 8.85 12.87 -7.14
C ARG A 174 8.18 13.10 -5.79
N ILE A 175 6.91 13.49 -5.83
CA ILE A 175 6.08 13.67 -4.63
C ILE A 175 5.93 12.33 -3.88
N GLN A 176 5.70 11.24 -4.61
CA GLN A 176 5.63 9.88 -4.05
C GLN A 176 6.93 9.48 -3.33
N ASP A 177 8.08 9.74 -3.95
CA ASP A 177 9.38 9.36 -3.40
C ASP A 177 9.64 10.05 -2.05
N VAL A 178 9.37 11.36 -1.98
CA VAL A 178 9.52 12.15 -0.74
C VAL A 178 8.63 11.61 0.37
N PHE A 179 7.36 11.32 0.08
CA PHE A 179 6.42 10.81 1.08
C PHE A 179 6.72 9.37 1.50
N THR A 180 7.36 8.59 0.63
CA THR A 180 7.83 7.25 0.94
C THR A 180 8.97 7.27 1.94
N VAL A 181 9.88 8.25 1.87
CA VAL A 181 10.91 8.44 2.90
C VAL A 181 10.27 8.88 4.22
N ALA A 182 9.34 9.85 4.17
CA ALA A 182 8.68 10.39 5.35
C ALA A 182 7.94 9.32 6.16
N LYS A 183 7.20 8.42 5.50
CA LYS A 183 6.46 7.35 6.20
C LYS A 183 7.36 6.29 6.84
N ILE A 184 8.50 5.96 6.21
CA ILE A 184 9.46 5.01 6.77
C ILE A 184 10.08 5.60 8.04
N LEU A 185 10.46 6.88 7.99
CA LEU A 185 10.98 7.59 9.17
C LEU A 185 9.96 7.62 10.31
N ALA A 186 8.68 7.91 10.02
CA ALA A 186 7.63 7.93 11.03
C ALA A 186 7.46 6.57 11.73
N LEU A 187 7.49 5.47 10.99
CA LEU A 187 7.39 4.13 11.57
C LEU A 187 8.63 3.72 12.37
N ILE A 188 9.83 4.12 11.93
CA ILE A 188 11.05 3.90 12.70
C ILE A 188 10.95 4.63 14.05
N ILE A 189 10.51 5.88 14.06
CA ILE A 189 10.32 6.66 15.29
C ILE A 189 9.34 5.96 16.23
N ILE A 190 8.15 5.58 15.75
CA ILE A 190 7.13 4.89 16.57
C ILE A 190 7.67 3.57 17.13
N THR A 191 8.36 2.79 16.30
CA THR A 191 8.94 1.50 16.70
C THR A 191 10.01 1.67 17.78
N LEU A 192 10.93 2.62 17.61
CA LEU A 192 11.99 2.90 18.59
C LEU A 192 11.41 3.40 19.92
N THR A 193 10.42 4.29 19.86
CA THR A 193 9.71 4.76 21.06
C THR A 193 9.04 3.60 21.79
N GLY A 194 8.39 2.68 21.08
CA GLY A 194 7.80 1.47 21.67
C GLY A 194 8.82 0.65 22.46
N PHE A 195 10.01 0.40 21.91
CA PHE A 195 11.06 -0.32 22.62
C PHE A 195 11.51 0.38 23.91
N VAL A 196 11.65 1.70 23.87
CA VAL A 196 12.02 2.49 25.06
C VAL A 196 10.95 2.37 26.15
N MET A 197 9.67 2.47 25.78
CA MET A 197 8.54 2.42 26.73
C MET A 197 8.39 1.05 27.39
N ILE A 198 8.55 -0.04 26.61
CA ILE A 198 8.60 -1.39 27.17
C ILE A 198 9.78 -1.52 28.14
N GLY A 199 10.94 -0.95 27.80
CA GLY A 199 12.11 -0.94 28.68
C GLY A 199 11.91 -0.15 29.98
N GLN A 200 10.97 0.78 30.00
CA GLN A 200 10.57 1.54 31.19
C GLN A 200 9.53 0.81 32.06
N GLY A 201 8.97 -0.31 31.58
CA GLY A 201 8.03 -1.15 32.32
C GLY A 201 6.55 -0.85 32.07
N GLU A 202 6.21 -0.03 31.07
CA GLU A 202 4.83 0.34 30.71
C GLU A 202 4.11 -0.81 29.96
N THR A 203 3.81 -1.89 30.68
CA THR A 203 3.22 -3.12 30.11
C THR A 203 1.85 -3.50 30.68
N GLU A 204 1.19 -2.56 31.37
CA GLU A 204 -0.05 -2.80 32.11
C GLU A 204 -1.20 -3.30 31.22
N TYR A 205 -1.31 -2.77 29.99
CA TYR A 205 -2.47 -3.04 29.14
C TYR A 205 -2.38 -4.31 28.28
N PHE A 206 -1.28 -5.08 28.34
CA PHE A 206 -1.12 -6.31 27.56
C PHE A 206 -1.92 -7.49 28.15
N THR A 207 -3.24 -7.35 28.22
CA THR A 207 -4.15 -8.37 28.73
C THR A 207 -5.05 -8.94 27.63
N PHE A 208 -5.55 -10.15 27.86
CA PHE A 208 -6.59 -10.81 27.06
C PHE A 208 -7.99 -10.63 27.68
N GLU A 209 -8.11 -9.76 28.68
CA GLU A 209 -9.38 -9.48 29.33
C GLU A 209 -10.33 -8.79 28.35
N ASN A 210 -11.61 -9.14 28.40
CA ASN A 210 -12.65 -8.65 27.47
C ASN A 210 -12.45 -9.05 25.99
N THR A 211 -11.72 -10.14 25.72
CA THR A 211 -11.65 -10.70 24.36
C THR A 211 -13.05 -11.13 23.88
N ASN A 212 -13.45 -10.69 22.70
CA ASN A 212 -14.72 -11.09 22.10
C ASN A 212 -14.66 -12.56 21.65
N PRO A 213 -15.52 -13.47 22.15
CA PRO A 213 -15.50 -14.87 21.73
C PRO A 213 -16.19 -15.10 20.38
N ASP A 214 -16.89 -14.10 19.84
CA ASP A 214 -17.65 -14.23 18.60
C ASP A 214 -16.74 -14.30 17.37
N VAL A 215 -16.87 -15.39 16.61
CA VAL A 215 -16.12 -15.64 15.38
C VAL A 215 -16.47 -14.58 14.31
N GLY A 216 -17.71 -14.09 14.30
CA GLY A 216 -18.15 -13.03 13.38
C GLY A 216 -17.32 -11.76 13.58
N LYS A 217 -17.26 -11.24 14.80
CA LYS A 217 -16.40 -10.09 15.14
C LYS A 217 -14.93 -10.34 14.87
N MET A 218 -14.40 -11.51 15.21
CA MET A 218 -13.00 -11.85 14.93
C MET A 218 -12.69 -11.83 13.41
N SER A 219 -13.64 -12.19 12.56
CA SER A 219 -13.49 -12.07 11.10
C SER A 219 -13.47 -10.60 10.63
N LEU A 220 -14.27 -9.72 11.24
CA LEU A 220 -14.26 -8.27 10.96
C LEU A 220 -12.94 -7.61 11.41
N ALA A 221 -12.39 -8.06 12.53
CA ALA A 221 -11.06 -7.66 12.98
C ALA A 221 -9.98 -8.08 11.98
N LEU A 222 -10.05 -9.30 11.44
CA LEU A 222 -9.16 -9.75 10.36
C LEU A 222 -9.29 -8.88 9.10
N TYR A 223 -10.49 -8.48 8.69
CA TYR A 223 -10.65 -7.56 7.56
C TYR A 223 -9.98 -6.20 7.82
N SER A 224 -10.12 -5.66 9.02
CA SER A 224 -9.44 -4.42 9.42
C SER A 224 -7.92 -4.55 9.39
N GLY A 225 -7.38 -5.68 9.85
CA GLY A 225 -5.94 -5.95 9.80
C GLY A 225 -5.43 -6.18 8.37
N LEU A 226 -6.12 -6.98 7.57
CA LEU A 226 -5.75 -7.26 6.18
C LEU A 226 -5.79 -6.00 5.30
N PHE A 227 -6.66 -5.03 5.60
CA PHE A 227 -6.63 -3.73 4.94
C PHE A 227 -5.27 -3.03 5.11
N ALA A 228 -4.63 -3.12 6.28
CA ALA A 228 -3.32 -2.52 6.49
C ALA A 228 -2.19 -3.25 5.76
N TYR A 229 -2.36 -4.54 5.47
CA TYR A 229 -1.41 -5.34 4.68
C TYR A 229 -1.66 -5.29 3.17
N ALA A 230 -2.69 -4.56 2.70
CA ALA A 230 -3.00 -4.47 1.28
C ALA A 230 -1.81 -3.92 0.47
N GLY A 231 -1.57 -4.49 -0.71
CA GLY A 231 -0.55 -4.04 -1.65
C GLY A 231 0.65 -4.97 -1.85
N TRP A 232 0.67 -6.14 -1.20
CA TRP A 232 1.67 -7.17 -1.48
C TRP A 232 1.60 -7.70 -2.93
N ASN A 233 0.44 -7.61 -3.60
CA ASN A 233 0.25 -8.05 -4.99
C ASN A 233 0.80 -7.07 -6.04
N PHE A 234 1.22 -5.85 -5.66
CA PHE A 234 1.68 -4.85 -6.63
C PHE A 234 2.94 -5.24 -7.39
N LEU A 235 3.82 -6.05 -6.79
CA LEU A 235 5.06 -6.46 -7.45
C LEU A 235 4.78 -7.32 -8.70
N ASN A 236 3.64 -8.02 -8.73
CA ASN A 236 3.21 -8.82 -9.87
C ASN A 236 2.90 -7.99 -11.13
N PHE A 237 2.54 -6.72 -10.97
CA PHE A 237 2.25 -5.84 -12.10
C PHE A 237 3.53 -5.38 -12.82
N VAL A 238 4.69 -5.48 -12.15
CA VAL A 238 6.00 -5.05 -12.66
C VAL A 238 6.97 -6.22 -12.85
N THR A 239 6.47 -7.45 -12.87
CA THR A 239 7.30 -8.65 -13.04
C THR A 239 8.06 -8.65 -14.37
N GLU A 240 7.47 -8.12 -15.45
CA GLU A 240 8.13 -7.98 -16.76
C GLU A 240 9.35 -7.05 -16.72
N GLU A 241 9.36 -6.07 -15.80
CA GLU A 241 10.44 -5.11 -15.61
C GLU A 241 11.50 -5.62 -14.61
N MET A 242 11.29 -6.77 -13.98
CA MET A 242 12.17 -7.35 -12.97
C MET A 242 13.30 -8.18 -13.59
N ILE A 243 14.50 -8.05 -13.02
CA ILE A 243 15.67 -8.88 -13.35
C ILE A 243 15.50 -10.23 -12.65
N ASP A 244 15.61 -11.34 -13.40
CA ASP A 244 15.45 -12.72 -12.89
C ASP A 244 14.21 -12.92 -11.98
N PRO A 245 12.98 -12.71 -12.51
CA PRO A 245 11.75 -12.72 -11.70
C PRO A 245 11.53 -14.04 -10.96
N TYR A 246 11.92 -15.17 -11.54
CA TYR A 246 11.80 -16.49 -10.91
C TYR A 246 12.49 -16.59 -9.54
N LYS A 247 13.59 -15.85 -9.33
CA LYS A 247 14.29 -15.83 -8.05
C LYS A 247 13.99 -14.58 -7.25
N ASN A 248 13.94 -13.43 -7.90
CA ASN A 248 13.87 -12.15 -7.21
C ASN A 248 12.45 -11.83 -6.73
N LEU A 249 11.39 -12.28 -7.43
CA LEU A 249 10.01 -12.06 -7.01
C LEU A 249 9.70 -12.78 -5.69
N PRO A 250 9.94 -14.10 -5.53
CA PRO A 250 9.71 -14.77 -4.26
C PRO A 250 10.62 -14.24 -3.14
N ARG A 251 11.91 -13.99 -3.44
CA ARG A 251 12.85 -13.42 -2.45
C ARG A 251 12.41 -12.07 -1.94
N ALA A 252 11.90 -11.20 -2.82
CA ALA A 252 11.39 -9.90 -2.41
C ALA A 252 10.23 -10.05 -1.42
N ILE A 253 9.33 -11.01 -1.65
CA ILE A 253 8.18 -11.31 -0.79
C ILE A 253 8.61 -11.87 0.57
N TYR A 254 9.50 -12.88 0.59
CA TYR A 254 10.01 -13.48 1.83
C TYR A 254 10.76 -12.48 2.73
N ILE A 255 11.33 -11.42 2.16
CA ILE A 255 12.02 -10.37 2.92
C ILE A 255 11.03 -9.29 3.36
N SER A 256 10.24 -8.77 2.42
CA SER A 256 9.40 -7.58 2.66
C SER A 256 8.23 -7.83 3.62
N ILE A 257 7.46 -8.91 3.45
CA ILE A 257 6.25 -9.14 4.26
C ILE A 257 6.58 -9.38 5.74
N PRO A 258 7.59 -10.19 6.11
CA PRO A 258 7.99 -10.31 7.51
C PRO A 258 8.50 -9.00 8.11
N ILE A 259 9.25 -8.19 7.35
CA ILE A 259 9.70 -6.86 7.81
C ILE A 259 8.50 -5.97 8.14
N VAL A 260 7.52 -5.89 7.23
CA VAL A 260 6.33 -5.07 7.46
C VAL A 260 5.50 -5.61 8.63
N SER A 261 5.37 -6.94 8.72
CA SER A 261 4.63 -7.57 9.80
C SER A 261 5.25 -7.27 11.16
N PHE A 262 6.58 -7.36 11.25
CA PHE A 262 7.33 -6.99 12.44
C PHE A 262 7.11 -5.52 12.82
N VAL A 263 7.24 -4.60 11.86
CA VAL A 263 7.03 -3.16 12.10
C VAL A 263 5.61 -2.87 12.54
N TYR A 264 4.60 -3.51 11.94
CA TYR A 264 3.20 -3.31 12.32
C TYR A 264 2.88 -3.84 13.71
N VAL A 265 3.37 -5.04 14.05
CA VAL A 265 3.21 -5.58 15.41
C VAL A 265 3.90 -4.65 16.41
N MET A 266 5.13 -4.23 16.15
CA MET A 266 5.85 -3.31 17.05
C MET A 266 5.18 -1.94 17.19
N ALA A 267 4.63 -1.40 16.11
CA ALA A 267 3.88 -0.14 16.16
C ALA A 267 2.60 -0.28 17.01
N ASN A 268 1.88 -1.40 16.91
CA ASN A 268 0.72 -1.66 17.76
C ASN A 268 1.13 -1.84 19.22
N VAL A 269 2.21 -2.59 19.49
CA VAL A 269 2.77 -2.72 20.83
C VAL A 269 3.10 -1.34 21.39
N ALA A 270 3.72 -0.44 20.63
CA ALA A 270 4.01 0.93 21.04
C ALA A 270 2.74 1.73 21.39
N TYR A 271 1.67 1.61 20.61
CA TYR A 271 0.40 2.26 20.97
C TYR A 271 -0.19 1.70 22.27
N MET A 272 -0.11 0.38 22.46
CA MET A 272 -0.66 -0.33 23.61
C MET A 272 0.11 -0.10 24.91
N THR A 273 1.37 0.36 24.89
CA THR A 273 2.09 0.69 26.14
C THR A 273 1.56 1.95 26.82
N ILE A 274 1.02 2.90 26.04
CA ILE A 274 0.70 4.26 26.53
C ILE A 274 -0.79 4.60 26.44
N ILE A 275 -1.49 4.03 25.46
CA ILE A 275 -2.91 4.31 25.21
C ILE A 275 -3.74 3.17 25.77
N SER A 276 -4.67 3.48 26.66
CA SER A 276 -5.61 2.48 27.18
C SER A 276 -6.57 2.00 26.08
N PRO A 277 -7.17 0.80 26.21
CA PRO A 277 -8.10 0.28 25.21
C PRO A 277 -9.26 1.24 24.91
N ARG A 278 -9.80 1.90 25.94
CA ARG A 278 -10.90 2.86 25.81
C ARG A 278 -10.49 4.11 25.04
N GLU A 279 -9.35 4.69 25.37
CA GLU A 279 -8.83 5.88 24.66
C GLU A 279 -8.54 5.58 23.19
N MET A 280 -8.04 4.38 22.86
CA MET A 280 -7.81 3.98 21.48
C MET A 280 -9.11 3.89 20.68
N LEU A 281 -10.21 3.43 21.30
CA LEU A 281 -11.53 3.35 20.67
C LEU A 281 -12.20 4.72 20.52
N GLU A 282 -11.96 5.64 21.45
CA GLU A 282 -12.50 7.00 21.40
C GLU A 282 -11.73 7.88 20.39
N SER A 283 -10.43 7.67 20.22
CA SER A 283 -9.59 8.46 19.30
C SER A 283 -9.91 8.19 17.82
N ASN A 284 -10.02 9.25 17.01
CA ASN A 284 -10.13 9.13 15.54
C ASN A 284 -8.75 9.11 14.85
N ALA A 285 -7.69 9.46 15.56
CA ALA A 285 -6.33 9.51 15.05
C ALA A 285 -5.35 8.98 16.12
N VAL A 286 -5.29 7.64 16.24
CA VAL A 286 -4.55 6.95 17.33
C VAL A 286 -3.10 7.41 17.44
N ALA A 287 -2.43 7.63 16.30
CA ALA A 287 -1.04 8.08 16.31
C ALA A 287 -0.87 9.52 16.81
N VAL A 288 -1.85 10.41 16.59
CA VAL A 288 -1.81 11.78 17.16
C VAL A 288 -1.92 11.69 18.69
N THR A 289 -2.88 10.92 19.19
CA THR A 289 -3.03 10.66 20.63
C THR A 289 -1.77 10.06 21.27
N PHE A 290 -1.08 9.17 20.55
CA PHE A 290 0.23 8.66 20.97
C PHE A 290 1.28 9.78 21.03
N GLY A 291 1.34 10.62 19.99
CA GLY A 291 2.27 11.73 19.92
C GLY A 291 2.08 12.77 21.02
N ASP A 292 0.83 13.07 21.36
CA ASP A 292 0.48 14.02 22.44
C ASP A 292 0.97 13.53 23.81
N LYS A 293 0.85 12.22 24.08
CA LYS A 293 1.29 11.61 25.33
C LYS A 293 2.81 11.45 25.44
N VAL A 294 3.51 11.21 24.33
CA VAL A 294 4.94 10.92 24.33
C VAL A 294 5.81 12.13 24.05
N PHE A 295 5.52 12.84 22.96
CA PHE A 295 6.44 13.81 22.38
C PHE A 295 6.23 15.23 22.92
N GLY A 296 5.15 15.47 23.67
CA GLY A 296 4.87 16.76 24.31
C GLY A 296 4.95 17.92 23.31
N VAL A 297 5.95 18.79 23.46
CA VAL A 297 6.18 19.95 22.57
C VAL A 297 6.39 19.55 21.10
N MET A 298 6.86 18.34 20.84
CA MET A 298 7.08 17.79 19.49
C MET A 298 5.88 16.99 18.95
N ALA A 299 4.72 17.02 19.62
CA ALA A 299 3.54 16.26 19.20
C ALA A 299 3.06 16.59 17.77
N TRP A 300 3.25 17.84 17.32
CA TRP A 300 2.90 18.31 15.98
C TRP A 300 3.60 17.54 14.84
N ILE A 301 4.71 16.86 15.13
CA ILE A 301 5.46 16.05 14.17
C ILE A 301 4.58 14.90 13.65
N VAL A 302 3.85 14.22 14.54
CA VAL A 302 3.08 13.04 14.17
C VAL A 302 1.97 13.31 13.16
N PRO A 303 1.03 14.28 13.36
CA PRO A 303 -0.01 14.57 12.39
C PRO A 303 0.58 15.02 11.04
N VAL A 304 1.70 15.75 11.03
CA VAL A 304 2.39 16.14 9.79
C VAL A 304 2.88 14.91 9.04
N PHE A 305 3.67 14.04 9.67
CA PHE A 305 4.21 12.85 9.01
C PHE A 305 3.13 11.87 8.54
N VAL A 306 2.08 11.66 9.35
CA VAL A 306 0.97 10.78 8.96
C VAL A 306 0.13 11.39 7.83
N SER A 307 -0.09 12.70 7.84
CA SER A 307 -0.77 13.40 6.75
C SER A 307 0.03 13.31 5.44
N LEU A 308 1.35 13.46 5.49
CA LEU A 308 2.20 13.25 4.31
C LEU A 308 2.15 11.80 3.80
N SER A 309 2.15 10.82 4.72
CA SER A 309 2.03 9.39 4.38
C SER A 309 0.69 9.07 3.69
N THR A 310 -0.42 9.52 4.25
CA THR A 310 -1.77 9.32 3.70
C THR A 310 -1.94 10.02 2.35
N PHE A 311 -1.41 11.24 2.19
CA PHE A 311 -1.40 11.96 0.93
C PHE A 311 -0.58 11.22 -0.16
N GLY A 312 0.58 10.65 0.20
CA GLY A 312 1.32 9.73 -0.68
C GLY A 312 0.58 8.43 -1.00
N GLY A 313 -0.22 7.92 -0.06
CA GLY A 313 -1.08 6.75 -0.27
C GLY A 313 -2.13 6.99 -1.37
N VAL A 314 -2.83 8.13 -1.31
CA VAL A 314 -3.82 8.51 -2.34
C VAL A 314 -3.13 8.68 -3.71
N ASN A 315 -1.97 9.33 -3.76
CA ASN A 315 -1.21 9.52 -4.99
C ASN A 315 -0.80 8.18 -5.64
N GLY A 316 -0.30 7.23 -4.84
CA GLY A 316 0.03 5.89 -5.32
C GLY A 316 -1.17 5.10 -5.83
N LEU A 317 -2.32 5.20 -5.14
CA LEU A 317 -3.57 4.57 -5.58
C LEU A 317 -4.07 5.15 -6.91
N LEU A 318 -4.04 6.48 -7.08
CA LEU A 318 -4.42 7.14 -8.33
C LEU A 318 -3.52 6.68 -9.49
N PHE A 319 -2.19 6.66 -9.26
CA PHE A 319 -1.23 6.27 -10.28
C PHE A 319 -1.42 4.83 -10.78
N THR A 320 -1.68 3.89 -9.86
CA THR A 320 -1.91 2.48 -10.22
C THR A 320 -3.28 2.24 -10.85
N SER A 321 -4.31 2.97 -10.42
CA SER A 321 -5.66 2.84 -10.97
C SER A 321 -5.72 3.26 -12.44
N GLY A 322 -5.07 4.36 -12.81
CA GLY A 322 -5.02 4.82 -14.20
C GLY A 322 -4.39 3.80 -15.16
N ARG A 323 -3.36 3.07 -14.71
CA ARG A 323 -2.72 2.00 -15.51
C ARG A 323 -3.65 0.81 -15.72
N LEU A 324 -4.36 0.37 -14.68
CA LEU A 324 -5.28 -0.76 -14.77
C LEU A 324 -6.40 -0.49 -15.79
N PHE A 325 -6.98 0.71 -15.76
CA PHE A 325 -8.08 1.07 -16.66
C PHE A 325 -7.61 1.26 -18.11
N PHE A 326 -6.41 1.80 -18.28
CA PHE A 326 -5.76 1.88 -19.59
C PHE A 326 -5.54 0.51 -20.23
N VAL A 327 -5.10 -0.49 -19.45
CA VAL A 327 -4.93 -1.88 -19.92
C VAL A 327 -6.28 -2.52 -20.22
N GLY A 328 -7.26 -2.37 -19.34
CA GLY A 328 -8.61 -2.90 -19.55
C GLY A 328 -9.30 -2.36 -20.81
N ALA A 329 -9.07 -1.09 -21.14
CA ALA A 329 -9.57 -0.49 -22.38
C ALA A 329 -8.84 -1.03 -23.63
N ARG A 330 -7.52 -1.28 -23.55
CA ARG A 330 -6.77 -1.88 -24.66
C ARG A 330 -7.20 -3.30 -25.02
N GLU A 331 -7.67 -4.06 -24.04
CA GLU A 331 -8.21 -5.42 -24.24
C GLU A 331 -9.68 -5.40 -24.73
N GLY A 332 -10.26 -4.23 -25.01
CA GLY A 332 -11.64 -4.10 -25.53
C GLY A 332 -12.73 -4.32 -24.47
N HIS A 333 -12.36 -4.41 -23.20
CA HIS A 333 -13.29 -4.62 -22.07
C HIS A 333 -13.85 -3.32 -21.49
N LEU A 334 -13.19 -2.18 -21.74
CA LEU A 334 -13.66 -0.85 -21.38
C LEU A 334 -13.72 0.03 -22.63
N PRO A 335 -14.54 1.10 -22.62
CA PRO A 335 -14.62 2.02 -23.75
C PRO A 335 -13.25 2.59 -24.16
N ASP A 336 -12.99 2.64 -25.47
CA ASP A 336 -11.69 3.02 -26.05
C ASP A 336 -11.19 4.40 -25.58
N PHE A 337 -12.08 5.33 -25.23
CA PHE A 337 -11.69 6.66 -24.75
C PHE A 337 -10.86 6.62 -23.45
N LEU A 338 -11.02 5.58 -22.62
CA LEU A 338 -10.22 5.39 -21.39
C LEU A 338 -8.78 4.97 -21.69
N SER A 339 -8.50 4.47 -22.91
CA SER A 339 -7.15 4.15 -23.37
C SER A 339 -6.41 5.37 -23.95
N MET A 340 -7.05 6.53 -24.05
CA MET A 340 -6.44 7.71 -24.67
C MET A 340 -5.38 8.35 -23.78
N ILE A 341 -4.28 8.79 -24.40
CA ILE A 341 -3.17 9.49 -23.75
C ILE A 341 -3.11 10.93 -24.27
N GLN A 342 -2.92 11.90 -23.37
CA GLN A 342 -2.76 13.30 -23.75
C GLN A 342 -1.46 13.52 -24.56
N VAL A 343 -1.57 14.14 -25.74
CA VAL A 343 -0.45 14.34 -26.69
C VAL A 343 0.72 15.11 -26.07
N ASN A 344 0.45 16.25 -25.40
CA ASN A 344 1.50 17.12 -24.90
C ASN A 344 2.20 16.59 -23.63
N ARG A 345 1.49 15.78 -22.83
CA ARG A 345 1.92 15.44 -21.46
C ARG A 345 2.10 13.95 -21.21
N ARG A 346 1.66 13.12 -22.15
CA ARG A 346 1.73 11.66 -22.11
C ARG A 346 1.08 11.05 -20.86
N THR A 347 0.00 11.68 -20.37
CA THR A 347 -0.79 11.24 -19.21
C THR A 347 -2.12 10.61 -19.65
N PRO A 348 -2.60 9.54 -18.99
CA PRO A 348 -3.88 8.91 -19.29
C PRO A 348 -5.05 9.68 -18.63
N MET A 349 -5.30 10.91 -19.09
CA MET A 349 -6.25 11.84 -18.46
C MET A 349 -7.67 11.27 -18.28
N PRO A 350 -8.32 10.65 -19.29
CA PRO A 350 -9.69 10.16 -19.12
C PRO A 350 -9.80 9.04 -18.08
N ALA A 351 -8.84 8.13 -18.03
CA ALA A 351 -8.78 7.07 -17.03
C ALA A 351 -8.63 7.65 -15.61
N MET A 352 -7.78 8.65 -15.43
CA MET A 352 -7.56 9.29 -14.13
C MET A 352 -8.78 10.10 -13.67
N LEU A 353 -9.47 10.80 -14.57
CA LEU A 353 -10.68 11.55 -14.23
C LEU A 353 -11.83 10.62 -13.84
N PHE A 354 -11.89 9.42 -14.42
CA PHE A 354 -12.89 8.42 -14.07
C PHE A 354 -12.63 7.78 -12.69
N THR A 355 -11.40 7.84 -12.17
CA THR A 355 -11.06 7.26 -10.85
C THR A 355 -11.43 8.13 -9.65
N VAL A 356 -11.81 9.39 -9.86
CA VAL A 356 -12.20 10.37 -8.83
C VAL A 356 -13.70 10.48 -8.77
#